data_AF-A0A329B6B6-F1
#
_entry.id   AF-A0A329B6B6-F1
#
_cell.length_a   1.000
_cell.length_b   1.000
_cell.length_c   1.000
_cell.angle_alpha   90.00
_cell.angle_beta   90.00
_cell.angle_gamma   90.00
#
_symmetry.space_group_name_H-M   'P 1'
#
loop_
_entity.id
_entity.type
_entity.pdbx_description
1 polymer ?
#
loop_
_entity_poly.entity_id
_entity_poly.type
_entity_poly.pdbx_seq_one_letter_code
_entity_poly.pdbx_strand_id
1 'polypeptide(L)'
;MSLLVAAALLPLILVHLHALWLMVSRRDGIAIACSLAAWLVLALLFKALRPSMPLAAVWLPGLYPYALLGISGVFWSISRAQGDTAREKWNWLLSPARPDGPHALFLSVLIGHAGFAVLALWARPALLAYLYAPSATALCFLCYFLILGGYQSRRHGRRLGGLFVSLSILVLPPAAIVFFSALSSWWQGR
;
A
#
# COMPACT_ATOMS: atom_id res chain seq x y z
N MET A 1 -8.18 18.78 18.64
CA MET A 1 -7.98 18.09 17.35
C MET A 1 -9.18 18.44 16.46
N SER A 2 -9.01 19.05 15.29
CA SER A 2 -10.13 19.52 14.47
C SER A 2 -10.86 18.36 13.78
N LEU A 3 -12.17 18.49 13.56
CA LEU A 3 -13.02 17.52 12.83
C LEU A 3 -12.41 17.09 11.48
N LEU A 4 -11.73 18.02 10.79
CA LEU A 4 -11.00 17.78 9.56
C LEU A 4 -9.85 16.76 9.71
N VAL A 5 -9.08 16.84 10.80
CA VAL A 5 -7.98 15.90 11.06
C VAL A 5 -8.54 14.50 11.37
N ALA A 6 -9.62 14.42 12.15
CA ALA A 6 -10.28 13.14 12.42
C ALA A 6 -10.84 12.51 11.13
N ALA A 7 -11.47 13.31 10.25
CA ALA A 7 -11.97 12.85 8.96
C ALA A 7 -10.85 12.38 8.02
N ALA A 8 -9.68 13.01 8.05
CA ALA A 8 -8.52 12.61 7.23
C ALA A 8 -7.84 11.33 7.74
N LEU A 9 -7.86 11.07 9.05
CA LEU A 9 -7.27 9.89 9.66
C LEU A 9 -8.18 8.66 9.59
N LEU A 10 -9.50 8.85 9.55
CA LEU A 10 -10.47 7.76 9.55
C LEU A 10 -10.24 6.73 8.41
N PRO A 11 -10.01 7.12 7.14
CA PRO A 11 -9.70 6.17 6.08
C PRO A 11 -8.43 5.35 6.36
N LEU A 12 -7.40 5.96 6.96
CA LEU A 12 -6.16 5.27 7.29
C LEU A 12 -6.37 4.19 8.35
N ILE A 13 -7.14 4.52 9.38
CA ILE A 13 -7.50 3.57 10.43
C ILE A 13 -8.32 2.42 9.83
N LEU A 14 -9.32 2.72 9.01
CA LEU A 14 -10.16 1.71 8.36
C LEU A 14 -9.36 0.79 7.43
N VAL A 15 -8.41 1.34 6.67
CA VAL A 15 -7.49 0.56 5.82
C VAL A 15 -6.65 -0.39 6.67
N HIS A 16 -6.08 0.12 7.76
CA HIS A 16 -5.25 -0.70 8.64
C HIS A 16 -6.05 -1.82 9.30
N LEU A 17 -7.26 -1.51 9.80
CA LEU A 17 -8.17 -2.50 10.38
C LEU A 17 -8.61 -3.53 9.33
N HIS A 18 -8.89 -3.12 8.10
CA HIS A 18 -9.24 -4.05 7.03
C HIS A 18 -8.08 -4.99 6.69
N ALA A 19 -6.85 -4.47 6.58
CA ALA A 19 -5.67 -5.30 6.34
C ALA A 19 -5.46 -6.34 7.46
N LEU A 20 -5.57 -5.91 8.73
CA LEU A 20 -5.49 -6.81 9.89
C LEU A 20 -6.59 -7.88 9.86
N TRP A 21 -7.85 -7.45 9.65
CA TRP A 21 -8.98 -8.36 9.52
C TRP A 21 -8.79 -9.36 8.39
N LEU A 22 -8.26 -8.92 7.24
CA LEU A 22 -8.01 -9.79 6.09
C LEU A 22 -6.96 -10.85 6.41
N MET A 23 -5.84 -10.47 7.03
CA MET A 23 -4.78 -11.41 7.41
C MET A 23 -5.28 -12.45 8.42
N VAL A 24 -6.03 -12.01 9.44
CA VAL A 24 -6.59 -12.89 10.48
C VAL A 24 -7.68 -13.80 9.94
N SER A 25 -8.65 -13.25 9.21
CA SER A 25 -9.78 -14.01 8.65
C SER A 25 -9.33 -15.08 7.64
N ARG A 26 -8.23 -14.83 6.92
CA ARG A 26 -7.63 -15.79 5.99
C ARG A 26 -6.64 -16.76 6.64
N ARG A 27 -6.36 -16.59 7.94
CA ARG A 27 -5.40 -17.40 8.71
C ARG A 27 -4.02 -17.47 8.03
N ASP A 28 -3.60 -16.38 7.36
CA ASP A 28 -2.29 -16.34 6.69
C ASP A 28 -1.20 -15.98 7.71
N GLY A 29 -0.64 -16.99 8.36
CA GLY A 29 0.42 -16.83 9.35
C GLY A 29 1.68 -16.15 8.80
N ILE A 30 1.95 -16.31 7.50
CA ILE A 30 3.11 -15.66 6.85
C ILE A 30 2.84 -14.16 6.72
N ALA A 31 1.64 -13.76 6.26
CA ALA A 31 1.27 -12.33 6.20
C ALA A 31 1.31 -11.65 7.57
N ILE A 32 0.88 -12.35 8.62
CA ILE A 32 0.94 -11.86 10.00
C ILE A 32 2.41 -11.71 10.43
N ALA A 33 3.25 -12.72 10.23
CA ALA A 33 4.67 -12.69 10.60
C ALA A 33 5.43 -11.58 9.86
N CYS A 34 5.21 -11.42 8.55
CA CYS A 34 5.79 -10.35 7.75
C CYS A 34 5.37 -8.97 8.26
N SER A 35 4.12 -8.82 8.72
CA SER A 35 3.64 -7.55 9.29
C SER A 35 4.24 -7.24 10.65
N LEU A 36 4.44 -8.25 11.50
CA LEU A 36 5.17 -8.07 12.76
C LEU A 36 6.63 -7.71 12.53
N ALA A 37 7.29 -8.37 11.57
CA ALA A 37 8.66 -8.06 11.19
C ALA A 37 8.79 -6.64 10.63
N ALA A 38 7.87 -6.22 9.76
CA ALA A 38 7.83 -4.86 9.23
C ALA A 38 7.63 -3.81 10.33
N TRP A 39 6.76 -4.09 11.29
CA TRP A 39 6.55 -3.24 12.45
C TRP A 39 7.81 -3.09 13.29
N LEU A 40 8.53 -4.20 13.55
CA LEU A 40 9.80 -4.18 14.30
C LEU A 40 10.85 -3.33 13.58
N VAL A 41 11.01 -3.52 12.26
CA VAL A 41 11.95 -2.73 11.45
C VAL A 41 11.63 -1.24 11.54
N LEU A 42 10.35 -0.86 11.40
CA LEU A 42 9.95 0.54 11.50
C LEU A 42 10.16 1.11 12.91
N ALA A 43 9.83 0.35 13.96
CA ALA A 43 10.04 0.78 15.34
C ALA A 43 11.53 1.04 15.63
N LEU A 44 12.41 0.13 15.18
CA LEU A 44 13.86 0.29 15.30
C LEU A 44 14.37 1.49 14.49
N LEU A 45 13.90 1.66 13.24
CA LEU A 45 14.27 2.79 12.39
C LEU A 45 13.85 4.13 13.01
N PHE A 46 12.61 4.23 13.51
CA PHE A 46 12.14 5.46 14.17
C PHE A 46 12.93 5.76 15.44
N LYS A 47 13.26 4.74 16.25
CA LYS A 47 14.07 4.94 17.45
C LYS A 47 15.49 5.40 17.10
N ALA A 48 16.09 4.84 16.05
CA ALA A 48 17.41 5.25 15.56
C ALA A 48 17.41 6.70 15.04
N LEU A 49 16.38 7.09 14.28
CA LEU A 49 16.25 8.43 13.72
C LEU A 49 15.83 9.50 14.76
N ARG A 50 15.15 9.08 15.84
CA ARG A 50 14.68 9.98 16.92
C ARG A 50 15.03 9.39 18.29
N PRO A 51 16.32 9.39 18.69
CA PRO A 51 16.78 8.74 19.92
C PRO A 51 16.12 9.30 21.19
N SER A 52 15.79 10.58 21.20
CA SER A 52 15.17 11.30 22.31
C SER A 52 13.66 11.06 22.45
N MET A 53 13.00 10.49 21.44
CA MET A 53 11.59 10.12 21.58
C MET A 53 11.46 8.90 22.54
N PRO A 54 10.54 8.95 23.51
CA PRO A 54 10.21 7.79 24.34
C PRO A 54 9.62 6.65 23.47
N LEU A 55 9.18 5.55 24.10
CA LEU A 55 8.52 4.39 23.45
C LEU A 55 7.36 4.73 22.48
N ALA A 56 6.96 5.99 22.31
CA ALA A 56 6.18 6.48 21.17
C ALA A 56 6.65 5.93 19.79
N ALA A 57 7.94 5.68 19.60
CA ALA A 57 8.50 5.05 18.38
C ALA A 57 7.93 3.66 18.08
N VAL A 58 7.40 2.95 19.09
CA VAL A 58 6.74 1.64 18.98
C VAL A 58 5.29 1.78 18.48
N TRP A 59 4.63 2.91 18.74
CA TRP A 59 3.26 3.17 18.28
C TRP A 59 3.20 3.83 16.90
N LEU A 60 4.26 4.55 16.53
CA LEU A 60 4.41 5.26 15.26
C LEU A 60 4.17 4.43 13.99
N PRO A 61 4.59 3.15 13.89
CA PRO A 61 4.25 2.30 12.73
C PRO A 61 2.74 2.08 12.57
N GLY A 62 1.98 2.08 13.68
CA GLY A 62 0.51 2.04 13.65
C GLY A 62 -0.12 3.33 13.13
N LEU A 63 0.61 4.44 13.12
CA LEU A 63 0.22 5.71 12.52
C LEU A 63 0.69 5.86 11.07
N TYR A 64 1.54 4.94 10.59
CA TYR A 64 2.03 4.89 9.20
C TYR A 64 1.68 3.55 8.53
N PRO A 65 0.38 3.22 8.40
CA PRO A 65 -0.06 1.96 7.83
C PRO A 65 0.45 1.75 6.41
N TYR A 66 0.70 2.82 5.67
CA TYR A 66 1.29 2.78 4.33
C TYR A 66 2.70 2.15 4.33
N ALA A 67 3.64 2.69 5.09
CA ALA A 67 5.00 2.18 5.15
C ALA A 67 5.05 0.77 5.76
N LEU A 68 4.21 0.53 6.78
CA LEU A 68 4.07 -0.79 7.39
C LEU A 68 3.64 -1.82 6.35
N LEU A 69 2.54 -1.59 5.63
CA LEU A 69 2.05 -2.50 4.59
C LEU A 69 3.02 -2.63 3.41
N GLY A 70 3.77 -1.59 3.06
CA GLY A 70 4.81 -1.64 2.04
C GLY A 70 5.93 -2.61 2.39
N ILE A 71 6.51 -2.46 3.59
CA ILE A 71 7.58 -3.35 4.07
C ILE A 71 7.03 -4.77 4.28
N SER A 72 5.82 -4.91 4.84
CA SER A 72 5.12 -6.20 4.93
C SER A 72 5.00 -6.86 3.56
N GLY A 73 4.61 -6.11 2.54
CA GLY A 73 4.44 -6.59 1.18
C GLY A 73 5.75 -7.06 0.56
N VAL A 74 6.86 -6.36 0.82
CA VAL A 74 8.20 -6.81 0.39
C VAL A 74 8.56 -8.15 1.06
N PHE A 75 8.47 -8.24 2.39
CA PHE A 75 8.78 -9.48 3.12
C PHE A 75 7.88 -10.62 2.70
N TRP A 76 6.58 -10.36 2.55
CA TRP A 76 5.61 -11.36 2.13
C TRP A 76 5.91 -11.86 0.72
N SER A 77 6.20 -10.95 -0.22
CA SER A 77 6.53 -11.30 -1.61
C SER A 77 7.81 -12.14 -1.68
N ILE A 78 8.84 -11.78 -0.91
CA ILE A 78 10.09 -12.57 -0.83
C ILE A 78 9.80 -13.96 -0.25
N SER A 79 9.02 -14.05 0.82
CA SER A 79 8.71 -15.32 1.50
C SER A 79 7.85 -16.28 0.67
N ARG A 80 7.08 -15.74 -0.28
CA ARG A 80 6.13 -16.50 -1.10
C ARG A 80 6.56 -16.64 -2.57
N ALA A 81 7.64 -15.98 -2.99
CA ALA A 81 8.12 -16.03 -4.35
C ALA A 81 8.34 -17.48 -4.81
N GLN A 82 7.71 -17.86 -5.92
CA GLN A 82 7.82 -19.20 -6.52
C GLN A 82 8.59 -19.14 -7.83
N GLY A 83 9.31 -20.21 -8.14
CA GLY A 83 10.14 -20.34 -9.34
C GLY A 83 11.62 -20.08 -9.06
N ASP A 84 12.46 -20.60 -9.95
CA ASP A 84 13.92 -20.60 -9.78
C ASP A 84 14.54 -19.35 -10.41
N THR A 85 13.89 -18.81 -11.45
CA THR A 85 14.36 -17.62 -12.15
C THR A 85 13.65 -16.35 -11.65
N ALA A 86 14.31 -15.19 -11.81
CA ALA A 86 13.72 -13.90 -11.50
C ALA A 86 12.42 -13.64 -12.30
N ARG A 87 12.38 -14.13 -13.55
CA ARG A 87 11.20 -14.00 -14.42
C ARG A 87 10.02 -14.78 -13.90
N GLU A 88 10.22 -16.00 -13.41
CA GLU A 88 9.15 -16.83 -12.84
C GLU A 88 8.61 -16.24 -11.55
N LYS A 89 9.49 -15.75 -10.66
CA LYS A 89 9.10 -15.05 -9.44
C LYS A 89 8.26 -13.81 -9.73
N TRP A 90 8.66 -13.03 -10.75
CA TRP A 90 7.92 -11.86 -11.20
C TRP A 90 6.56 -12.23 -11.80
N ASN A 91 6.51 -13.26 -12.64
CA ASN A 91 5.26 -13.75 -13.22
C ASN A 91 4.29 -14.27 -12.16
N TRP A 92 4.80 -14.98 -11.15
CA TRP A 92 4.00 -15.43 -10.02
C TRP A 92 3.39 -14.24 -9.26
N LEU A 93 4.19 -13.20 -8.99
CA LEU A 93 3.73 -12.01 -8.28
C LEU A 93 2.66 -11.22 -9.06
N LEU A 94 2.79 -11.14 -10.38
CA LEU A 94 1.84 -10.38 -11.21
C LEU A 94 0.60 -11.19 -11.59
N SER A 95 0.72 -12.51 -11.68
CA SER A 95 -0.35 -13.40 -12.13
C SER A 95 -0.29 -14.74 -11.41
N PRO A 96 -0.61 -14.77 -10.10
CA PRO A 96 -0.58 -16.00 -9.32
C PRO A 96 -1.62 -16.99 -9.84
N ALA A 97 -1.29 -18.28 -9.78
CA ALA A 97 -2.23 -19.35 -10.13
C ALA A 97 -3.44 -19.41 -9.19
N ARG A 98 -3.27 -18.98 -7.93
CA ARG A 98 -4.33 -18.91 -6.91
C ARG A 98 -4.34 -17.52 -6.27
N PRO A 99 -4.94 -16.53 -6.94
CA PRO A 99 -5.05 -15.20 -6.36
C PRO A 99 -5.94 -15.21 -5.11
N ASP A 100 -5.47 -14.60 -4.03
CA ASP A 100 -6.22 -14.41 -2.78
C ASP A 100 -6.20 -12.96 -2.31
N GLY A 101 -6.89 -12.70 -1.19
CA GLY A 101 -7.02 -11.36 -0.61
C GLY A 101 -5.67 -10.76 -0.20
N PRO A 102 -4.85 -11.45 0.62
CA PRO A 102 -3.53 -10.96 1.03
C PRO A 102 -2.61 -10.65 -0.15
N HIS A 103 -2.58 -11.50 -1.19
CA HIS A 103 -1.80 -11.24 -2.40
C HIS A 103 -2.25 -9.93 -3.07
N ALA A 104 -3.55 -9.73 -3.27
CA ALA A 104 -4.08 -8.50 -3.86
C ALA A 104 -3.70 -7.25 -3.05
N LEU A 105 -3.75 -7.34 -1.71
CA LEU A 105 -3.43 -6.25 -0.81
C LEU A 105 -1.96 -5.85 -0.89
N PHE A 106 -1.05 -6.81 -0.76
CA PHE A 106 0.38 -6.50 -0.79
C PHE A 106 0.83 -6.05 -2.18
N LEU A 107 0.30 -6.67 -3.24
CA LEU A 107 0.60 -6.26 -4.61
C LEU A 107 0.14 -4.81 -4.88
N SER A 108 -1.06 -4.42 -4.41
CA SER A 108 -1.55 -3.06 -4.64
C SER A 108 -0.70 -2.01 -3.95
N VAL A 109 -0.25 -2.29 -2.72
CA VAL A 109 0.60 -1.39 -1.95
C VAL A 109 1.99 -1.28 -2.59
N LEU A 110 2.58 -2.40 -3.04
CA LEU A 110 3.87 -2.39 -3.74
C LEU A 110 3.81 -1.62 -5.06
N ILE A 111 2.75 -1.84 -5.87
CA ILE A 111 2.52 -1.06 -7.09
C ILE A 111 2.37 0.42 -6.76
N GLY A 112 1.64 0.75 -5.69
CA GLY A 112 1.50 2.11 -5.20
C GLY A 112 2.86 2.73 -4.88
N HIS A 113 3.68 2.08 -4.05
CA HIS A 113 5.03 2.55 -3.71
C HIS A 113 5.91 2.73 -4.96
N ALA A 114 5.92 1.77 -5.88
CA ALA A 114 6.70 1.86 -7.11
C ALA A 114 6.23 3.02 -8.00
N GLY A 115 4.90 3.18 -8.17
CA GLY A 115 4.31 4.26 -8.94
C GLY A 115 4.64 5.64 -8.37
N PHE A 116 4.50 5.81 -7.06
CA PHE A 116 4.86 7.06 -6.38
C PHE A 116 6.37 7.34 -6.43
N ALA A 117 7.22 6.32 -6.28
CA ALA A 117 8.67 6.46 -6.39
C ALA A 117 9.07 6.93 -7.79
N VAL A 118 8.45 6.38 -8.85
CA VAL A 118 8.67 6.82 -10.23
C VAL A 118 8.17 8.25 -10.42
N LEU A 119 6.96 8.59 -9.97
CA LEU A 119 6.43 9.96 -10.08
C LEU A 119 7.28 10.99 -9.33
N ALA A 120 7.83 10.61 -8.18
CA ALA A 120 8.70 11.46 -7.38
C ALA A 120 9.99 11.87 -8.11
N LEU A 121 10.42 11.12 -9.13
CA LEU A 121 11.55 11.52 -9.99
C LEU A 121 11.24 12.76 -10.85
N TRP A 122 9.97 13.01 -11.14
CA TRP A 122 9.54 14.05 -12.08
C TRP A 122 8.75 15.18 -11.43
N ALA A 123 8.19 14.96 -10.23
CA ALA A 123 7.33 15.93 -9.56
C ALA A 123 7.61 16.00 -8.05
N ARG A 124 8.14 17.13 -7.59
CA ARG A 124 8.29 17.45 -6.15
C ARG A 124 6.98 17.37 -5.37
N PRO A 125 5.81 17.75 -5.92
CA PRO A 125 4.52 17.51 -5.27
C PRO A 125 4.20 16.02 -5.07
N ALA A 126 4.62 15.15 -5.99
CA ALA A 126 4.44 13.71 -5.87
C ALA A 126 5.35 13.09 -4.80
N LEU A 127 6.55 13.65 -4.58
CA LEU A 127 7.40 13.29 -3.45
C LEU A 127 6.75 13.67 -2.11
N LEU A 128 6.19 14.88 -2.00
CA LEU A 128 5.50 15.31 -0.79
C LEU A 128 4.23 14.50 -0.51
N ALA A 129 3.49 14.16 -1.57
CA ALA A 129 2.37 13.23 -1.55
C ALA A 129 2.75 11.85 -1.00
N TYR A 130 3.83 11.29 -1.54
CA TYR A 130 4.36 10.00 -1.11
C TYR A 130 4.78 10.01 0.37
N LEU A 131 5.39 11.11 0.81
CA LEU A 131 5.94 11.23 2.16
C LEU A 131 4.86 11.53 3.21
N TYR A 132 3.82 12.32 2.90
CA TYR A 132 2.95 12.92 3.93
C TYR A 132 1.45 12.63 3.80
N ALA A 133 0.99 11.90 2.77
CA ALA A 133 -0.43 11.93 2.44
C ALA A 133 -1.24 10.66 2.77
N PRO A 134 -2.39 10.81 3.46
CA PRO A 134 -3.42 9.78 3.57
C PRO A 134 -3.92 9.26 2.20
N SER A 135 -3.87 10.12 1.18
CA SER A 135 -4.34 9.82 -0.17
C SER A 135 -3.50 8.78 -0.90
N ALA A 136 -2.20 8.64 -0.59
CA ALA A 136 -1.38 7.54 -1.13
C ALA A 136 -1.93 6.17 -0.68
N THR A 137 -2.37 6.10 0.58
CA THR A 137 -2.98 4.88 1.14
C THR A 137 -4.35 4.59 0.51
N ALA A 138 -5.20 5.61 0.37
CA ALA A 138 -6.51 5.48 -0.27
C ALA A 138 -6.39 4.98 -1.73
N LEU A 139 -5.38 5.48 -2.45
CA LEU A 139 -5.13 5.10 -3.83
C LEU A 139 -4.61 3.66 -3.97
N CYS A 140 -3.76 3.21 -3.05
CA CYS A 140 -3.37 1.80 -2.95
C CYS A 140 -4.57 0.89 -2.66
N PHE A 141 -5.56 1.39 -1.91
CA PHE A 141 -6.78 0.66 -1.61
C PHE A 141 -7.76 0.60 -2.79
N LEU A 142 -7.85 1.67 -3.58
CA LEU A 142 -8.55 1.62 -4.85
C LEU A 142 -7.94 0.54 -5.75
N CYS A 143 -6.61 0.49 -5.83
CA CYS A 143 -5.89 -0.54 -6.58
C CYS A 143 -6.11 -1.94 -6.03
N TYR A 144 -6.19 -2.09 -4.71
CA TYR A 144 -6.54 -3.36 -4.07
C TYR A 144 -7.90 -3.88 -4.58
N PHE A 145 -8.94 -3.04 -4.55
CA PHE A 145 -10.27 -3.45 -5.01
C PHE A 145 -10.31 -3.75 -6.50
N LEU A 146 -9.58 -2.99 -7.33
CA LEU A 146 -9.46 -3.26 -8.75
C LEU A 146 -8.77 -4.60 -9.02
N ILE A 147 -7.64 -4.88 -8.35
CA ILE A 147 -6.92 -6.16 -8.47
C ILE A 147 -7.81 -7.32 -7.99
N LEU A 148 -8.52 -7.15 -6.88
CA LEU A 148 -9.44 -8.15 -6.35
C LEU A 148 -10.61 -8.41 -7.32
N GLY A 149 -11.21 -7.36 -7.89
CA GLY A 149 -12.24 -7.46 -8.93
C GLY A 149 -11.72 -8.15 -10.19
N GLY A 150 -10.46 -7.92 -10.55
CA GLY A 150 -9.78 -8.62 -11.63
C GLY A 150 -9.61 -10.12 -11.35
N TYR A 151 -9.24 -10.50 -10.13
CA TYR A 151 -9.15 -11.89 -9.70
C TYR A 151 -10.50 -12.61 -9.70
N GLN A 152 -11.54 -11.95 -9.17
CA GLN A 152 -12.90 -12.48 -9.19
C GLN A 152 -13.41 -12.66 -10.64
N SER A 153 -13.16 -11.70 -11.52
CA SER A 153 -13.51 -11.79 -12.94
C SER A 153 -12.87 -13.01 -13.62
N ARG A 154 -11.57 -13.25 -13.38
CA ARG A 154 -10.86 -14.43 -13.91
C ARG A 154 -11.45 -15.75 -13.41
N ARG A 155 -11.81 -15.84 -12.12
CA ARG A 155 -12.44 -17.03 -11.53
C ARG A 155 -13.80 -17.34 -12.17
N HIS A 156 -14.52 -16.33 -12.63
CA HIS A 156 -15.78 -16.48 -13.36
C HIS A 156 -15.60 -16.59 -14.89
N GLY A 157 -14.39 -16.91 -15.38
CA GLY A 157 -14.12 -17.09 -16.81
C GLY A 157 -14.11 -15.80 -17.64
N ARG A 158 -14.20 -14.63 -17.01
CA ARG A 158 -14.17 -13.32 -17.70
C ARG A 158 -12.73 -12.82 -17.85
N ARG A 159 -12.30 -12.52 -19.09
CA ARG A 159 -10.95 -11.98 -19.42
C ARG A 159 -10.75 -10.50 -19.08
N LEU A 160 -11.37 -10.00 -18.02
CA LEU A 160 -11.31 -8.59 -17.63
C LEU A 160 -10.16 -8.28 -16.64
N GLY A 161 -9.52 -9.31 -16.05
CA GLY A 161 -8.54 -9.09 -14.99
C GLY A 161 -7.29 -8.29 -15.39
N GLY A 162 -6.86 -8.35 -16.65
CA GLY A 162 -5.78 -7.49 -17.15
C GLY A 162 -6.21 -6.01 -17.25
N LEU A 163 -7.47 -5.75 -17.61
CA LEU A 163 -8.03 -4.40 -17.73
C LEU A 163 -8.09 -3.69 -16.37
N PHE A 164 -8.43 -4.42 -15.30
CA PHE A 164 -8.44 -3.88 -13.93
C PHE A 164 -7.04 -3.55 -13.40
N VAL A 165 -6.05 -4.39 -13.69
CA VAL A 165 -4.64 -4.12 -13.33
C VAL A 165 -4.10 -2.92 -14.13
N SER A 166 -4.38 -2.87 -15.43
CA SER A 166 -4.02 -1.73 -16.28
C SER A 166 -4.72 -0.43 -15.85
N LEU A 167 -6.00 -0.48 -15.47
CA LEU A 167 -6.72 0.68 -14.91
C LEU A 167 -6.11 1.13 -13.58
N SER A 168 -5.68 0.20 -12.73
CA SER A 168 -4.98 0.54 -11.48
C SER A 168 -3.72 1.34 -11.78
N ILE A 169 -2.89 0.86 -12.72
CA ILE A 169 -1.65 1.50 -13.15
C ILE A 169 -1.91 2.85 -13.85
N LEU A 170 -2.98 2.97 -14.63
CA LEU A 170 -3.27 4.15 -15.44
C LEU A 170 -4.00 5.26 -14.66
N VAL A 171 -4.82 4.91 -13.67
CA VAL A 171 -5.60 5.87 -12.86
C VAL A 171 -4.80 6.41 -11.67
N LEU A 172 -3.85 5.62 -11.14
CA LEU A 172 -2.96 6.01 -10.02
C LEU A 172 -2.25 7.36 -10.28
N PRO A 173 -1.48 7.52 -11.38
CA PRO A 173 -0.72 8.74 -11.62
C PRO A 173 -1.58 10.00 -11.83
N PRO A 174 -2.61 10.01 -12.70
CA PRO A 174 -3.44 11.19 -12.93
C PRO A 174 -4.30 11.54 -11.72
N ALA A 175 -4.88 10.56 -11.02
CA ALA A 175 -5.71 10.83 -9.84
C ALA A 175 -4.89 11.41 -8.69
N ALA A 176 -3.65 10.92 -8.49
CA ALA A 176 -2.71 11.54 -7.57
C ALA A 176 -2.40 12.98 -8.00
N ILE A 177 -2.01 13.21 -9.26
CA ILE A 177 -1.66 14.55 -9.76
C ILE A 177 -2.82 15.54 -9.63
N VAL A 178 -4.05 15.16 -9.97
CA VAL A 178 -5.24 16.03 -9.87
C VAL A 178 -5.58 16.33 -8.41
N PHE A 179 -5.59 15.32 -7.54
CA PHE A 179 -5.86 15.51 -6.12
C PHE A 179 -4.81 16.43 -5.46
N PHE A 180 -3.53 16.23 -5.76
CA PHE A 180 -2.46 17.05 -5.18
C PHE A 180 -2.37 18.44 -5.78
N SER A 181 -2.65 18.61 -7.07
CA SER A 181 -2.76 19.95 -7.69
C SER A 181 -3.91 20.76 -7.07
N ALA A 182 -5.04 20.11 -6.77
CA ALA A 182 -6.16 20.73 -6.09
C ALA A 182 -5.86 21.05 -4.61
N LEU A 183 -5.10 20.20 -3.93
CA LEU A 183 -4.70 20.41 -2.54
C LEU A 183 -3.63 21.52 -2.42
N SER A 184 -2.67 21.59 -3.35
CA SER A 184 -1.63 22.62 -3.36
C SER A 184 -2.18 24.00 -3.69
N SER A 185 -3.14 24.09 -4.62
CA SER A 185 -3.79 25.37 -4.95
C SER A 185 -4.62 25.90 -3.78
N TRP A 186 -5.28 25.01 -3.03
CA TRP A 186 -5.99 25.37 -1.81
C TRP A 186 -5.06 25.84 -0.68
N TRP A 187 -3.86 25.26 -0.58
CA TRP A 187 -2.87 25.63 0.44
C TRP A 187 -2.13 26.93 0.12
N GLN A 188 -1.95 27.26 -1.17
CA GLN A 188 -1.33 28.52 -1.62
C GLN A 188 -2.31 29.70 -1.70
N GLY A 189 -3.62 29.43 -1.74
CA GLY A 189 -4.68 30.45 -1.72
C GLY A 189 -5.10 30.93 -0.31
N ARG A 190 -4.34 30.55 0.73
CA ARG A 190 -4.46 31.02 2.11
C ARG A 190 -3.15 31.67 2.53
#